data_AF-A0A7Y2A6S9-F1
#
_entry.id   AF-A0A7Y2A6S9-F1
#
_cell.length_a   1.000
_cell.length_b   1.000
_cell.length_c   1.000
_cell.angle_alpha   90.00
_cell.angle_beta   90.00
_cell.angle_gamma   90.00
#
_symmetry.space_group_name_H-M   'P 1'
#
loop_
_entity.id
_entity.type
_entity.pdbx_description
1 polymer ?
#
loop_
_entity_poly.entity_id
_entity_poly.type
_entity_poly.pdbx_seq_one_letter_code
_entity_poly.pdbx_strand_id
1 'polypeptide(L)'
;MATYKKRGYKPKTKAEKEVIIEDESTTAEVFNTLDEGASRTEAFVEKNQNVILGVVGAIALCVLGYLAYQQFIQAPKEAEAMVEMNKAQSYFDLAVNGTASDSLYNLALQGGEGKYGFLDIIDNYGSTKAGNLAEYYAGMAYLNTNNYQEAINHLDNFESEDEMLAPLAKGAIGDAFVQ
;
A
#
# COMPACT_ATOMS: atom_id res chain seq x y z
N MET A 1 20.59 -38.97 44.52
CA MET A 1 20.38 -40.35 45.01
C MET A 1 19.93 -41.19 43.81
N ALA A 2 20.64 -42.27 43.49
CA ALA A 2 20.32 -43.12 42.34
C ALA A 2 19.16 -44.07 42.68
N THR A 3 18.07 -44.04 41.92
CA THR A 3 16.95 -44.98 42.06
C THR A 3 17.24 -46.29 41.34
N TYR A 4 17.23 -47.38 42.09
CA TYR A 4 17.45 -48.75 41.62
C TYR A 4 16.23 -49.27 40.86
N LYS A 5 16.26 -49.28 39.51
CA LYS A 5 15.24 -49.98 38.70
C LYS A 5 15.49 -51.49 38.78
N LYS A 6 14.74 -52.17 39.66
CA LYS A 6 14.74 -53.63 39.82
C LYS A 6 14.20 -54.28 38.54
N ARG A 7 15.07 -54.98 37.78
CA ARG A 7 14.68 -55.80 36.62
C ARG A 7 13.54 -56.76 37.05
N GLY A 8 12.37 -56.62 36.41
CA GLY A 8 11.19 -57.47 36.67
C GLY A 8 10.07 -56.84 37.50
N TYR A 9 10.08 -55.52 37.74
CA TYR A 9 8.97 -54.83 38.38
C TYR A 9 7.70 -54.89 37.52
N LYS A 10 6.62 -55.51 38.04
CA LYS A 10 5.29 -55.51 37.43
C LYS A 10 4.38 -54.61 38.26
N PRO A 11 3.72 -53.60 37.65
CA PRO A 11 2.84 -52.68 38.36
C PRO A 11 1.68 -53.45 39.00
N LYS A 12 1.42 -53.18 40.28
CA LYS A 12 0.51 -53.99 41.11
C LYS A 12 -0.87 -53.37 41.25
N THR A 13 -1.00 -52.05 41.12
CA THR A 13 -2.29 -51.34 41.21
C THR A 13 -2.78 -50.91 39.83
N LYS A 14 -4.10 -50.71 39.70
CA LYS A 14 -4.70 -50.27 38.42
C LYS A 14 -4.17 -48.89 37.99
N ALA A 15 -4.09 -47.95 38.91
CA ALA A 15 -3.51 -46.62 38.69
C ALA A 15 -2.06 -46.69 38.20
N GLU A 16 -1.24 -47.60 38.74
CA GLU A 16 0.16 -47.76 38.32
C GLU A 16 0.29 -48.38 36.91
N LYS A 17 -0.69 -49.18 36.48
CA LYS A 17 -0.76 -49.68 35.10
C LYS A 17 -1.21 -48.58 34.13
N GLU A 18 -2.18 -47.77 34.52
CA GLU A 18 -2.70 -46.66 33.71
C GLU A 18 -1.62 -45.59 33.46
N VAL A 19 -0.86 -45.19 34.49
CA VAL A 19 0.26 -44.23 34.37
C VAL A 19 1.36 -44.74 33.42
N ILE A 20 1.70 -46.03 33.46
CA ILE A 20 2.71 -46.61 32.55
C ILE A 20 2.19 -46.68 31.10
N ILE A 21 0.89 -46.90 30.91
CA ILE A 21 0.27 -46.94 29.57
C ILE A 21 0.16 -45.51 29.00
N GLU A 22 -0.11 -44.51 29.82
CA GLU A 22 -0.04 -43.09 29.41
C GLU A 22 1.39 -42.68 29.04
N ASP A 23 2.40 -43.06 29.85
CA ASP A 23 3.82 -42.74 29.60
C ASP A 23 4.40 -43.46 28.36
N GLU A 24 3.91 -44.65 27.98
CA GLU A 24 4.35 -45.37 26.78
C GLU A 24 3.48 -45.10 25.52
N SER A 25 2.36 -44.39 25.67
CA SER A 25 1.43 -44.11 24.56
C SER A 25 1.82 -42.83 23.82
N THR A 26 2.34 -42.97 22.60
CA THR A 26 2.62 -41.85 21.69
C THR A 26 1.40 -40.96 21.43
N THR A 27 0.19 -41.50 21.53
CA THR A 27 -1.03 -40.70 21.38
C THR A 27 -1.26 -39.82 22.62
N ALA A 28 -0.99 -40.34 23.83
CA ALA A 28 -1.11 -39.57 25.07
C ALA A 28 -0.03 -38.47 25.16
N GLU A 29 1.20 -38.74 24.71
CA GLU A 29 2.25 -37.72 24.59
C GLU A 29 1.83 -36.58 23.63
N VAL A 30 1.23 -36.91 22.49
CA VAL A 30 0.69 -35.89 21.56
C VAL A 30 -0.44 -35.09 22.21
N PHE A 31 -1.40 -35.72 22.90
CA PHE A 31 -2.46 -34.97 23.60
C PHE A 31 -1.90 -34.10 24.72
N ASN A 32 -0.96 -34.60 25.53
CA ASN A 32 -0.32 -33.83 26.60
C ASN A 32 0.49 -32.64 26.04
N THR A 33 1.19 -32.81 24.92
CA THR A 33 1.93 -31.70 24.28
C THR A 33 1.01 -30.65 23.67
N LEU A 34 -0.14 -31.05 23.11
CA LEU A 34 -1.16 -30.14 22.63
C LEU A 34 -1.83 -29.38 23.78
N ASP A 35 -2.15 -30.06 24.87
CA ASP A 35 -2.80 -29.49 26.05
C ASP A 35 -1.84 -28.55 26.81
N GLU A 36 -0.58 -28.94 26.94
CA GLU A 36 0.47 -28.10 27.54
C GLU A 36 0.80 -26.88 26.65
N GLY A 37 0.80 -27.04 25.32
CA GLY A 37 0.99 -25.95 24.37
C GLY A 37 -0.17 -24.94 24.38
N ALA A 38 -1.41 -25.44 24.43
CA ALA A 38 -2.61 -24.61 24.56
C ALA A 38 -2.61 -23.87 25.90
N SER A 39 -2.39 -24.59 27.01
CA SER A 39 -2.33 -24.02 28.37
C SER A 39 -1.24 -22.94 28.52
N ARG A 40 -0.06 -23.14 27.91
CA ARG A 40 1.00 -22.12 27.93
C ARG A 40 0.63 -20.86 27.15
N THR A 41 -0.10 -21.00 26.04
CA THR A 41 -0.56 -19.87 25.22
C THR A 41 -1.67 -19.11 25.96
N GLU A 42 -2.61 -19.82 26.58
CA GLU A 42 -3.67 -19.22 27.40
C GLU A 42 -3.09 -18.47 28.61
N ALA A 43 -2.18 -19.09 29.37
CA ALA A 43 -1.53 -18.44 30.50
C ALA A 43 -0.70 -17.20 30.09
N PHE A 44 -0.08 -17.24 28.91
CA PHE A 44 0.63 -16.08 28.38
C PHE A 44 -0.32 -14.94 28.01
N VAL A 45 -1.43 -15.25 27.34
CA VAL A 45 -2.44 -14.27 26.94
C VAL A 45 -3.12 -13.67 28.17
N GLU A 46 -3.51 -14.49 29.14
CA GLU A 46 -4.11 -14.03 30.41
C GLU A 46 -3.15 -13.09 31.15
N LYS A 47 -1.87 -13.47 31.26
CA LYS A 47 -0.84 -12.66 31.92
C LYS A 47 -0.59 -11.31 31.23
N ASN A 48 -0.71 -11.24 29.91
CA ASN A 48 -0.41 -10.05 29.11
C ASN A 48 -1.67 -9.38 28.51
N GLN A 49 -2.87 -9.76 28.97
CA GLN A 49 -4.14 -9.39 28.36
C GLN A 49 -4.27 -7.87 28.18
N ASN A 50 -3.95 -7.09 29.22
CA ASN A 50 -4.04 -5.63 29.17
C ASN A 50 -3.09 -5.01 28.13
N VAL A 51 -1.89 -5.58 27.98
CA VAL A 51 -0.90 -5.12 26.98
C VAL A 51 -1.37 -5.48 25.58
N ILE A 52 -1.83 -6.71 25.38
CA ILE A 52 -2.34 -7.18 24.08
C ILE A 52 -3.56 -6.34 23.66
N LEU A 53 -4.53 -6.13 24.56
CA LEU A 53 -5.70 -5.30 24.29
C LEU A 53 -5.31 -3.84 24.00
N GLY A 54 -4.33 -3.30 24.73
CA GLY A 54 -3.80 -1.96 24.48
C GLY A 54 -3.15 -1.83 23.10
N VAL A 55 -2.32 -2.81 22.71
CA VAL A 55 -1.66 -2.83 21.39
C VAL A 55 -2.68 -3.00 20.26
N VAL A 56 -3.59 -3.95 20.38
CA VAL A 56 -4.65 -4.18 19.38
C VAL A 56 -5.54 -2.94 19.27
N GLY A 57 -5.92 -2.32 20.39
CA GLY A 57 -6.67 -1.08 20.42
C GLY A 57 -5.93 0.09 19.74
N ALA A 58 -4.63 0.21 19.98
CA ALA A 58 -3.79 1.22 19.33
C ALA A 58 -3.72 1.01 17.81
N ILE A 59 -3.48 -0.23 17.36
CA ILE A 59 -3.47 -0.56 15.93
C ILE A 59 -4.83 -0.27 15.31
N ALA A 60 -5.93 -0.68 15.96
CA ALA A 60 -7.28 -0.40 15.49
C ALA A 60 -7.54 1.11 15.35
N LEU A 61 -7.10 1.93 16.32
CA LEU A 61 -7.20 3.39 16.25
C LEU A 61 -6.37 3.97 15.09
N CYS A 62 -5.14 3.48 14.88
CA CYS A 62 -4.31 3.91 13.75
C CYS A 62 -4.97 3.58 12.40
N VAL A 63 -5.50 2.36 12.23
CA VAL A 63 -6.19 1.95 11.00
C VAL A 63 -7.45 2.78 10.78
N LEU A 64 -8.27 2.99 11.82
CA LEU A 64 -9.47 3.83 11.71
C LEU A 64 -9.12 5.28 11.39
N GLY A 65 -8.07 5.83 11.99
CA GLY A 65 -7.57 7.17 11.68
C GLY A 65 -7.12 7.30 10.22
N TYR A 66 -6.39 6.30 9.70
CA TYR A 66 -5.98 6.24 8.31
C TYR A 66 -7.18 6.16 7.35
N LEU A 67 -8.13 5.26 7.61
CA LEU A 67 -9.35 5.13 6.80
C LEU A 67 -10.19 6.40 6.82
N ALA A 68 -10.31 7.06 7.97
CA ALA A 68 -11.02 8.33 8.07
C ALA A 68 -10.34 9.42 7.24
N TYR A 69 -9.01 9.55 7.31
CA TYR A 69 -8.27 10.49 6.47
C TYR A 69 -8.46 10.20 4.97
N GLN A 70 -8.32 8.93 4.58
CA GLN A 70 -8.47 8.52 3.19
C GLN A 70 -9.88 8.82 2.66
N GLN A 71 -10.93 8.51 3.41
CA GLN A 71 -12.31 8.65 2.95
C GLN A 71 -12.83 10.10 3.02
N PHE A 72 -12.48 10.86 4.06
CA PHE A 72 -13.06 12.19 4.30
C PHE A 72 -12.18 13.35 3.82
N ILE A 73 -10.90 13.13 3.55
CA ILE A 73 -9.98 14.18 3.09
C ILE A 73 -9.43 13.84 1.72
N GLN A 74 -8.81 12.66 1.56
CA GLN A 74 -8.12 12.35 0.31
C GLN A 74 -9.07 12.05 -0.85
N ALA A 75 -10.10 11.22 -0.63
CA ALA A 75 -11.11 10.90 -1.65
C ALA A 75 -11.88 12.12 -2.20
N PRO A 76 -12.39 13.07 -1.39
CA PRO A 76 -13.03 14.25 -1.96
C PRO A 76 -12.04 15.16 -2.70
N LYS A 77 -10.82 15.31 -2.18
CA LYS A 77 -9.75 16.08 -2.84
C LYS A 77 -9.37 15.47 -4.19
N GLU A 78 -9.32 14.14 -4.29
CA GLU A 78 -9.11 13.40 -5.53
C GLU A 78 -10.23 13.68 -6.55
N ALA A 79 -11.49 13.59 -6.12
CA ALA A 79 -12.64 13.82 -6.99
C ALA A 79 -12.68 15.26 -7.51
N GLU A 80 -12.38 16.24 -6.65
CA GLU A 80 -12.27 17.65 -7.03
C GLU A 80 -11.14 17.87 -8.04
N ALA A 81 -9.95 17.31 -7.78
CA ALA A 81 -8.81 17.39 -8.69
C ALA A 81 -9.14 16.83 -10.09
N MET A 82 -9.83 15.69 -10.15
CA MET A 82 -10.27 15.10 -11.41
C MET A 82 -11.25 15.99 -12.18
N VAL A 83 -12.17 16.65 -11.48
CA VAL A 83 -13.15 17.58 -12.09
C VAL A 83 -12.43 18.81 -12.64
N GLU A 84 -11.53 19.42 -11.86
CA GLU A 84 -10.81 20.61 -12.28
C GLU A 84 -9.82 20.31 -13.43
N MET A 85 -9.20 19.13 -13.44
CA MET A 85 -8.30 18.68 -14.51
C MET A 85 -9.02 18.42 -15.85
N ASN A 86 -10.33 18.19 -15.85
CA ASN A 86 -11.08 17.79 -17.05
C ASN A 86 -10.92 18.79 -18.23
N LYS A 87 -10.87 20.09 -17.93
CA LYS A 87 -10.69 21.11 -18.96
C LYS A 87 -9.28 21.09 -19.55
N ALA A 88 -8.26 20.92 -18.71
CA ALA A 88 -6.87 20.77 -19.15
C ALA A 88 -6.70 19.54 -20.05
N GLN A 89 -7.31 18.41 -19.69
CA GLN A 89 -7.34 17.20 -20.53
C GLN A 89 -8.00 17.46 -21.88
N SER A 90 -9.14 18.18 -21.89
CA SER A 90 -9.81 18.54 -23.14
C SER A 90 -8.91 19.36 -24.07
N TYR A 91 -8.14 20.30 -23.52
CA TYR A 91 -7.16 21.07 -24.32
C TYR A 91 -6.02 20.19 -24.83
N PHE A 92 -5.51 19.29 -23.99
CA PHE A 92 -4.47 18.34 -24.37
C PHE A 92 -4.93 17.42 -25.50
N ASP A 93 -6.13 16.84 -25.40
CA ASP A 93 -6.69 15.96 -26.41
C ASP A 93 -6.88 16.69 -27.75
N LEU A 94 -7.32 17.96 -27.70
CA LEU A 94 -7.40 18.82 -28.88
C LEU A 94 -6.01 19.12 -29.45
N ALA A 95 -4.99 19.30 -28.61
CA ALA A 95 -3.62 19.54 -29.05
C ALA A 95 -3.04 18.35 -29.81
N VAL A 96 -3.25 17.14 -29.28
CA VAL A 96 -2.79 15.87 -29.88
C VAL A 96 -3.42 15.63 -31.26
N ASN A 97 -4.68 16.04 -31.45
CA ASN A 97 -5.44 15.77 -32.68
C ASN A 97 -5.56 16.98 -33.64
N GLY A 98 -5.03 18.14 -33.26
CA GLY A 98 -5.24 19.42 -33.95
C GLY A 98 -4.04 19.94 -34.74
N THR A 99 -4.24 21.05 -35.47
CA THR A 99 -3.20 21.73 -36.25
C THR A 99 -2.53 22.92 -35.52
N ALA A 100 -3.08 23.35 -34.39
CA ALA A 100 -2.56 24.44 -33.55
C ALA A 100 -2.09 23.92 -32.18
N SER A 101 -1.34 22.82 -32.18
CA SER A 101 -1.02 22.02 -31.00
C SER A 101 -0.30 22.81 -29.91
N ASP A 102 0.68 23.65 -30.25
CA ASP A 102 1.47 24.38 -29.25
C ASP A 102 0.63 25.33 -28.38
N SER A 103 -0.31 26.04 -28.97
CA SER A 103 -1.20 26.94 -28.21
C SER A 103 -2.14 26.14 -27.30
N LEU A 104 -2.60 24.98 -27.77
CA LEU A 104 -3.48 24.11 -27.00
C LEU A 104 -2.74 23.40 -25.86
N TYR A 105 -1.48 22.99 -26.07
CA TYR A 105 -0.63 22.48 -24.99
C TYR A 105 -0.37 23.54 -23.92
N ASN A 106 -0.13 24.80 -24.31
CA ASN A 106 0.01 25.89 -23.33
C ASN A 106 -1.28 26.13 -22.53
N LEU A 107 -2.45 26.06 -23.18
CA LEU A 107 -3.74 26.14 -22.47
C LEU A 107 -3.97 24.92 -21.55
N ALA A 108 -3.50 23.73 -21.93
CA ALA A 108 -3.57 22.57 -21.08
C ALA A 108 -2.65 22.70 -19.84
N LEU A 109 -1.46 23.28 -20.02
CA LEU A 109 -0.48 23.51 -18.94
C LEU A 109 -0.92 24.61 -17.97
N GLN A 110 -1.26 25.80 -18.48
CA GLN A 110 -1.54 26.99 -17.69
C GLN A 110 -3.03 27.19 -17.36
N GLY A 111 -3.91 26.43 -18.02
CA GLY A 111 -5.34 26.62 -17.92
C GLY A 111 -5.85 27.76 -18.81
N GLY A 112 -7.15 28.03 -18.71
CA GLY A 112 -7.84 29.00 -19.53
C GLY A 112 -9.29 29.16 -19.11
N GLU A 113 -9.91 30.31 -19.43
CA GLU A 113 -11.31 30.58 -19.12
C GLU A 113 -11.66 30.49 -17.61
N GLY A 114 -10.66 30.77 -16.75
CA GLY A 114 -10.81 30.64 -15.29
C GLY A 114 -10.81 29.20 -14.78
N LYS A 115 -10.34 28.25 -15.60
CA LYS A 115 -10.14 26.83 -15.26
C LYS A 115 -8.67 26.50 -15.11
N TYR A 116 -8.39 25.54 -14.23
CA TYR A 116 -7.05 25.07 -13.93
C TYR A 116 -6.40 24.37 -15.13
N GLY A 117 -5.10 24.61 -15.28
CA GLY A 117 -4.20 23.82 -16.11
C GLY A 117 -3.54 22.69 -15.31
N PHE A 118 -2.78 21.83 -15.97
CA PHE A 118 -2.07 20.74 -15.29
C PHE A 118 -1.12 21.26 -14.20
N LEU A 119 -0.47 22.40 -14.40
CA LEU A 119 0.42 22.99 -13.39
C LEU A 119 -0.35 23.38 -12.12
N ASP A 120 -1.53 23.99 -12.27
CA ASP A 120 -2.39 24.31 -11.13
C ASP A 120 -2.85 23.04 -10.41
N ILE A 121 -3.13 21.96 -11.16
CA ILE A 121 -3.53 20.68 -10.57
C ILE A 121 -2.38 20.05 -9.77
N ILE A 122 -1.16 20.11 -10.30
CA ILE A 122 0.05 19.65 -9.61
C ILE A 122 0.25 20.44 -8.31
N ASP A 123 0.19 21.78 -8.39
CA ASP A 123 0.45 22.64 -7.23
C ASP A 123 -0.60 22.48 -6.11
N ASN A 124 -1.88 22.39 -6.48
CA ASN A 124 -2.98 22.32 -5.50
C ASN A 124 -3.30 20.89 -5.05
N TYR A 125 -3.09 19.92 -5.95
CA TYR A 125 -3.53 18.53 -5.78
C TYR A 125 -2.42 17.49 -5.96
N GLY A 126 -1.13 17.85 -5.92
CA GLY A 126 -0.01 16.91 -6.11
C GLY A 126 0.01 15.67 -5.20
N SER A 127 -0.68 15.72 -4.06
CA SER A 127 -0.86 14.57 -3.16
C SER A 127 -1.94 13.57 -3.60
N THR A 128 -2.61 13.80 -4.72
CA THR A 128 -3.70 12.96 -5.27
C THR A 128 -3.20 12.22 -6.51
N LYS A 129 -3.89 11.15 -6.91
CA LYS A 129 -3.58 10.43 -8.14
C LYS A 129 -3.80 11.31 -9.37
N ALA A 130 -4.79 12.20 -9.33
CA ALA A 130 -5.03 13.22 -10.34
C ALA A 130 -3.88 14.22 -10.44
N GLY A 131 -3.30 14.66 -9.31
CA GLY A 131 -2.10 15.49 -9.28
C GLY A 131 -0.90 14.79 -9.93
N ASN A 132 -0.66 13.55 -9.55
CA ASN A 132 0.36 12.71 -10.18
C ASN A 132 0.09 12.49 -11.67
N LEU A 133 -1.15 12.23 -12.09
CA LEU A 133 -1.50 12.12 -13.50
C LEU A 133 -1.29 13.44 -14.27
N ALA A 134 -1.50 14.58 -13.61
CA ALA A 134 -1.21 15.88 -14.18
C ALA A 134 0.30 16.09 -14.42
N GLU A 135 1.20 15.52 -13.60
CA GLU A 135 2.66 15.49 -13.87
C GLU A 135 2.96 14.83 -15.22
N TYR A 136 2.36 13.65 -15.48
CA TYR A 136 2.51 12.96 -16.75
C TYR A 136 2.04 13.83 -17.93
N TYR A 137 0.84 14.38 -17.85
CA TYR A 137 0.31 15.22 -18.94
C TYR A 137 1.09 16.51 -19.14
N ALA A 138 1.54 17.16 -18.05
CA ALA A 138 2.38 18.35 -18.12
C ALA A 138 3.71 18.03 -18.80
N GLY A 139 4.35 16.94 -18.38
CA GLY A 139 5.59 16.46 -18.98
C GLY A 139 5.45 16.17 -20.47
N MET A 140 4.38 15.48 -20.87
CA MET A 140 4.09 15.24 -22.29
C MET A 140 3.79 16.52 -23.07
N ALA A 141 3.07 17.48 -22.48
CA ALA A 141 2.78 18.76 -23.13
C ALA A 141 4.07 19.58 -23.34
N TYR A 142 4.98 19.58 -22.35
CA TYR A 142 6.28 20.21 -22.49
C TYR A 142 7.17 19.52 -23.54
N LEU A 143 7.14 18.18 -23.59
CA LEU A 143 7.87 17.42 -24.60
C LEU A 143 7.40 17.81 -26.02
N ASN A 144 6.08 17.88 -26.23
CA ASN A 144 5.50 18.24 -27.52
C ASN A 144 5.68 19.71 -27.91
N THR A 145 6.01 20.57 -26.94
CA THR A 145 6.31 22.00 -27.18
C THR A 145 7.82 22.30 -27.17
N ASN A 146 8.65 21.25 -27.22
CA ASN A 146 10.12 21.31 -27.24
C ASN A 146 10.77 21.90 -25.98
N ASN A 147 10.07 21.89 -24.85
CA ASN A 147 10.63 22.30 -23.56
C ASN A 147 11.13 21.06 -22.79
N TYR A 148 12.26 20.51 -23.24
CA TYR A 148 12.73 19.20 -22.79
C TYR A 148 13.11 19.13 -21.31
N GLN A 149 13.66 20.22 -20.74
CA GLN A 149 14.04 20.23 -19.33
C GLN A 149 12.81 20.12 -18.42
N GLU A 150 11.77 20.92 -18.68
CA GLU A 150 10.54 20.85 -17.90
C GLU A 150 9.80 19.53 -18.15
N ALA A 151 9.85 19.00 -19.38
CA ALA A 151 9.32 17.67 -19.68
C ALA A 151 9.95 16.60 -18.78
N ILE A 152 11.28 16.58 -18.67
CA ILE A 152 12.00 15.63 -17.81
C ILE A 152 11.62 15.83 -16.34
N ASN A 153 11.60 17.08 -15.86
CA ASN A 153 11.26 17.38 -14.45
C ASN A 153 9.89 16.79 -14.07
N HIS A 154 8.87 17.03 -14.90
CA HIS A 154 7.51 16.54 -14.64
C HIS A 154 7.37 15.03 -14.85
N LEU A 155 7.97 14.46 -15.90
CA LEU A 155 7.89 13.01 -16.15
C LEU A 155 8.67 12.18 -15.11
N ASP A 156 9.74 12.72 -14.52
CA ASP A 156 10.50 12.05 -13.45
C ASP A 156 9.74 12.06 -12.12
N ASN A 157 8.96 13.11 -11.86
CA ASN A 157 8.06 13.19 -10.70
C ASN A 157 6.82 12.29 -10.83
N PHE A 158 6.48 11.83 -12.04
CA PHE A 158 5.34 10.96 -12.27
C PHE A 158 5.64 9.52 -11.84
N GLU A 159 4.86 9.01 -10.90
CA GLU A 159 4.94 7.62 -10.46
C GLU A 159 3.68 6.85 -10.86
N SER A 160 3.85 5.68 -11.47
CA SER A 160 2.72 4.80 -11.78
C SER A 160 3.11 3.33 -11.72
N GLU A 161 2.20 2.51 -11.19
CA GLU A 161 2.27 1.05 -11.25
C GLU A 161 1.67 0.51 -12.56
N ASP A 162 1.10 1.39 -13.41
CA ASP A 162 0.52 1.02 -14.69
C ASP A 162 1.61 0.58 -15.69
N GLU A 163 1.47 -0.64 -16.19
CA GLU A 163 2.44 -1.28 -17.09
C GLU A 163 2.55 -0.59 -18.46
N MET A 164 1.64 0.31 -18.81
CA MET A 164 1.69 1.10 -20.04
C MET A 164 2.18 2.52 -19.79
N LEU A 165 1.62 3.25 -18.83
CA LEU A 165 1.97 4.65 -18.59
C LEU A 165 3.41 4.80 -18.06
N ALA A 166 3.86 3.92 -17.17
CA ALA A 166 5.19 4.05 -16.59
C ALA A 166 6.34 3.87 -17.62
N PRO A 167 6.29 2.87 -18.53
CA PRO A 167 7.26 2.80 -19.62
C PRO A 167 7.16 3.95 -20.62
N LEU A 168 5.96 4.45 -20.91
CA LEU A 168 5.76 5.59 -21.79
C LEU A 168 6.43 6.86 -21.23
N ALA A 169 6.25 7.15 -19.95
CA ALA A 169 6.91 8.28 -19.29
C ALA A 169 8.44 8.17 -19.37
N LYS A 170 8.99 7.00 -19.09
CA LYS A 170 10.45 6.75 -19.21
C LYS A 170 10.95 6.87 -20.64
N GLY A 171 10.18 6.39 -21.61
CA GLY A 171 10.48 6.54 -23.03
C GLY A 171 10.50 8.01 -23.45
N ALA A 172 9.51 8.78 -23.00
CA ALA A 172 9.40 10.21 -23.24
C ALA A 172 10.57 11.01 -22.61
N ILE A 173 11.02 10.63 -21.40
CA ILE A 173 12.26 11.17 -20.81
C ILE A 173 13.47 10.85 -21.69
N GLY A 174 13.56 9.61 -22.19
CA GLY A 174 14.62 9.19 -23.10
C GLY A 174 14.64 10.01 -24.39
N ASP A 175 13.48 10.22 -25.01
CA ASP A 175 13.32 11.06 -26.20
C ASP A 175 13.73 12.51 -25.92
N ALA A 176 13.36 13.05 -24.76
CA ALA A 176 13.76 14.39 -24.33
C ALA A 176 15.27 14.56 -24.17
N PHE A 177 16.01 13.52 -23.76
CA PHE A 177 17.48 13.57 -23.64
C PHE A 177 18.21 13.50 -24.99
N VAL A 178 17.57 13.02 -26.05
CA VAL A 178 18.18 12.87 -27.38
C VAL A 178 18.09 14.16 -28.21
N GLN A 179 17.08 14.99 -27.94
CA GLN A 179 16.78 16.23 -28.67
C GLN A 179 17.65 17.41 -28.20
#